data_AF-A0A0D6LN94-F1
#
_entry.id   AF-A0A0D6LN94-F1
#
_cell.length_a   1.000
_cell.length_b   1.000
_cell.length_c   1.000
_cell.angle_alpha   90.00
_cell.angle_beta   90.00
_cell.angle_gamma   90.00
#
_symmetry.space_group_name_H-M   'P 1'
#
loop_
_entity.id
_entity.type
_entity.pdbx_description
1 polymer ?
#
loop_
_entity_poly.entity_id
_entity_poly.type
_entity_poly.pdbx_seq_one_letter_code
_entity_poly.pdbx_strand_id
1 'polypeptide(L)'
;MPRERRVVIVESMLTPTRLRDLICEALLEVLNVPSVLFIPSHLAATFPYNTDYALVVDVGYTETVAVPIAEGVTMLSCWEVSNIGARKLEDRVRELLRKHGRIEKWNEVCEIKDEDWNLIEEANIIEDICVRFVYCSPFERGQAIQSQGAEHGLPPIKSVKLPLGADFLLVPGFVRKLVWCPPRCRSTKVYNSRNVD
;
A
#
# COMPACT_ATOMS: atom_id res chain seq x y z
N MET A 1 10.82 32.85 3.46
CA MET A 1 9.46 32.46 3.90
C MET A 1 8.69 31.82 2.75
N PRO A 2 7.58 31.07 2.93
CA PRO A 2 6.80 30.50 1.81
C PRO A 2 6.42 31.54 0.74
N ARG A 3 6.21 32.79 1.17
CA ARG A 3 5.92 33.96 0.34
C ARG A 3 6.96 34.33 -0.72
N GLU A 4 8.17 33.79 -0.63
CA GLU A 4 9.28 34.13 -1.54
C GLU A 4 9.62 33.00 -2.52
N ARG A 5 8.93 31.85 -2.43
CA ARG A 5 9.27 30.65 -3.19
C ARG A 5 8.06 30.08 -3.91
N ARG A 6 8.27 29.73 -5.18
CA ARG A 6 7.28 28.99 -5.98
C ARG A 6 7.11 27.59 -5.39
N VAL A 7 5.87 27.11 -5.37
CA VAL A 7 5.52 25.79 -4.83
C VAL A 7 5.20 24.84 -5.98
N VAL A 8 5.82 23.66 -5.98
CA VAL A 8 5.47 22.56 -6.88
C VAL A 8 4.84 21.46 -6.03
N ILE A 9 3.66 21.02 -6.43
CA ILE A 9 2.91 19.96 -5.78
C ILE A 9 2.90 18.76 -6.71
N VAL A 10 3.40 17.65 -6.22
CA VAL A 10 3.31 16.37 -6.91
C VAL A 10 2.06 15.66 -6.39
N GLU A 11 1.13 15.35 -7.28
CA GLU A 11 -0.14 14.73 -6.92
C GLU A 11 -0.45 13.50 -7.80
N SER A 12 -1.26 12.59 -7.30
CA SER A 12 -1.81 11.51 -8.13
C SER A 12 -2.77 12.09 -9.17
N MET A 13 -2.82 11.49 -10.36
CA MET A 13 -3.79 11.84 -11.41
C MET A 13 -5.24 11.65 -10.96
N LEU A 14 -5.46 10.85 -9.91
CA LEU A 14 -6.77 10.52 -9.35
C LEU A 14 -7.21 11.48 -8.25
N THR A 15 -6.35 12.46 -7.91
CA THR A 15 -6.66 13.45 -6.89
C THR A 15 -7.88 14.29 -7.31
N PRO A 16 -8.92 14.41 -6.47
CA PRO A 16 -10.10 15.19 -6.80
C PRO A 16 -9.76 16.67 -7.02
N THR A 17 -10.31 17.28 -8.06
CA THR A 17 -10.11 18.72 -8.37
C THR A 17 -10.46 19.61 -7.18
N ARG A 18 -11.50 19.26 -6.41
CA ARG A 18 -11.89 20.00 -5.21
C ARG A 18 -10.76 20.11 -4.18
N LEU A 19 -9.94 19.06 -4.01
CA LEU A 19 -8.80 19.11 -3.10
C LEU A 19 -7.72 20.04 -3.66
N ARG A 20 -7.46 19.98 -4.97
CA ARG A 20 -6.53 20.89 -5.66
C ARG A 20 -6.92 22.36 -5.45
N ASP A 21 -8.21 22.69 -5.62
CA ASP A 21 -8.73 24.04 -5.45
C ASP A 21 -8.54 24.57 -4.03
N LEU A 22 -8.85 23.74 -3.01
CA LEU A 22 -8.65 24.10 -1.61
C LEU A 22 -7.17 24.33 -1.27
N ILE A 23 -6.27 23.52 -1.83
CA ILE A 23 -4.83 23.70 -1.64
C ILE A 23 -4.36 24.99 -2.32
N CYS A 24 -4.86 25.30 -3.52
CA CYS A 24 -4.57 26.56 -4.20
C CYS A 24 -5.01 27.77 -3.36
N GLU A 25 -6.24 27.77 -2.85
CA GLU A 25 -6.78 28.84 -2.01
C GLU A 25 -5.90 29.04 -0.77
N ALA A 26 -5.57 27.96 -0.05
CA ALA A 26 -4.71 28.03 1.13
C ALA A 26 -3.30 28.56 0.81
N LEU A 27 -2.70 28.15 -0.31
CA LEU A 27 -1.34 28.56 -0.66
C LEU A 27 -1.27 30.00 -1.19
N LEU A 28 -2.19 30.36 -2.09
CA LEU A 28 -2.18 31.66 -2.76
C LEU A 28 -2.79 32.75 -1.88
N GLU A 29 -3.90 32.49 -1.19
CA GLU A 29 -4.61 33.53 -0.43
C GLU A 29 -4.10 33.65 1.01
N VAL A 30 -3.99 32.52 1.72
CA VAL A 30 -3.57 32.53 3.13
C VAL A 30 -2.06 32.69 3.23
N LEU A 31 -1.32 31.82 2.53
CA LEU A 31 0.14 31.79 2.62
C LEU A 31 0.84 32.78 1.67
N ASN A 32 0.13 33.37 0.70
CA ASN A 32 0.64 34.37 -0.24
C ASN A 32 1.90 33.89 -1.01
N VAL A 33 1.90 32.65 -1.49
CA VAL A 33 3.02 32.14 -2.30
C VAL A 33 2.99 32.75 -3.71
N PRO A 34 4.14 32.93 -4.39
CA PRO A 34 4.19 33.59 -5.71
C PRO A 34 3.48 32.81 -6.84
N SER A 35 3.51 31.47 -6.80
CA SER A 35 2.88 30.60 -7.78
C SER A 35 2.80 29.17 -7.27
N VAL A 36 1.83 28.41 -7.77
CA VAL A 36 1.67 26.97 -7.51
C VAL A 36 1.63 26.23 -8.84
N LEU A 37 2.36 25.12 -8.95
CA LEU A 37 2.35 24.21 -10.09
C LEU A 37 2.01 22.79 -9.62
N PHE A 38 1.03 22.13 -10.25
CA PHE A 38 0.72 20.73 -10.01
C PHE A 38 1.35 19.85 -11.09
N ILE A 39 2.01 18.78 -10.68
CA ILE A 39 2.64 17.79 -11.58
C ILE A 39 2.12 16.40 -11.22
N PRO A 40 1.66 15.59 -12.20
CA PRO A 40 1.32 14.20 -11.96
C PRO A 40 2.50 13.41 -11.39
N SER A 41 2.29 12.67 -10.29
CA SER A 41 3.29 11.82 -9.63
C SER A 41 3.97 10.86 -10.60
N HIS A 42 3.17 10.23 -11.46
CA HIS A 42 3.60 9.27 -12.45
C HIS A 42 4.57 9.87 -13.48
N LEU A 43 4.33 11.12 -13.89
CA LEU A 43 5.24 11.83 -14.79
C LEU A 43 6.51 12.29 -14.05
N ALA A 44 6.35 12.85 -12.84
CA ALA A 44 7.48 13.28 -12.03
C ALA A 44 8.44 12.11 -11.71
N ALA A 45 7.91 10.90 -11.56
CA ALA A 45 8.69 9.70 -11.31
C ALA A 45 9.63 9.32 -12.46
N THR A 46 9.39 9.78 -13.70
CA THR A 46 10.28 9.48 -14.84
C THR A 46 11.46 10.44 -14.96
N PHE A 47 11.37 11.64 -14.37
CA PHE A 47 12.41 12.68 -14.48
C PHE A 47 13.82 12.21 -14.07
N PRO A 48 13.99 11.45 -12.97
CA PRO A 48 15.33 10.98 -12.59
C PRO A 48 15.93 9.97 -13.57
N TYR A 49 15.11 9.28 -14.37
CA TYR A 49 15.54 8.22 -15.27
C TYR A 49 15.88 8.71 -16.68
N ASN A 50 15.53 9.96 -17.02
CA ASN A 50 15.78 10.58 -18.32
C ASN A 50 15.40 9.65 -19.50
N THR A 51 14.19 9.09 -19.43
CA THR A 51 13.64 8.19 -20.44
C THR A 51 12.45 8.83 -21.13
N ASP A 52 12.37 8.67 -22.45
CA ASP A 52 11.24 9.16 -23.23
C ASP A 52 10.01 8.26 -23.07
N TYR A 53 10.22 6.96 -22.85
CA TYR A 53 9.15 5.98 -22.68
C TYR A 53 9.31 5.21 -21.37
N ALA A 54 8.20 5.04 -20.64
CA ALA A 54 8.17 4.25 -19.41
C ALA A 54 6.77 3.69 -19.15
N LEU A 55 6.69 2.53 -18.51
CA LEU A 55 5.46 2.09 -17.84
C LEU A 55 5.65 2.33 -16.35
N VAL A 56 4.89 3.28 -15.79
CA VAL A 56 4.95 3.62 -14.37
C VAL A 56 3.87 2.84 -13.64
N VAL A 57 4.27 2.03 -12.66
CA VAL A 57 3.37 1.31 -11.75
C VAL A 57 3.50 1.94 -10.36
N ASP A 58 2.54 2.77 -10.01
CA ASP A 58 2.44 3.44 -8.70
C ASP A 58 1.58 2.60 -7.76
N VAL A 59 2.21 1.93 -6.79
CA VAL A 59 1.55 1.11 -5.76
C VAL A 59 1.33 1.97 -4.52
N GLY A 60 0.17 2.61 -4.43
CA GLY A 60 -0.19 3.49 -3.33
C GLY A 60 -0.80 2.78 -2.12
N TYR A 61 -1.29 3.57 -1.17
CA TYR A 61 -1.98 3.05 0.01
C TYR A 61 -3.36 2.47 -0.34
N THR A 62 -4.17 3.19 -1.11
CA THR A 62 -5.55 2.81 -1.40
C THR A 62 -5.72 2.01 -2.68
N GLU A 63 -4.86 2.26 -3.66
CA GLU A 63 -4.97 1.77 -5.03
C GLU A 63 -3.59 1.65 -5.68
N THR A 64 -3.52 0.89 -6.75
CA THR A 64 -2.35 0.76 -7.62
C THR A 64 -2.72 1.23 -9.01
N VAL A 65 -1.91 2.11 -9.59
CA VAL A 65 -2.11 2.67 -10.92
C VAL A 65 -0.96 2.27 -11.83
N ALA A 66 -1.28 1.78 -13.03
CA ALA A 66 -0.31 1.56 -14.08
C ALA A 66 -0.60 2.53 -15.23
N VAL A 67 0.38 3.37 -15.60
CA VAL A 67 0.21 4.33 -16.70
C VAL A 67 1.46 4.37 -17.59
N PRO A 68 1.29 4.32 -18.92
CA PRO A 68 2.39 4.56 -19.84
C PRO A 68 2.70 6.05 -19.95
N ILE A 69 3.99 6.35 -19.97
CA ILE A 69 4.57 7.65 -20.35
C ILE A 69 5.24 7.47 -21.70
N ALA A 70 4.93 8.35 -22.64
CA ALA A 70 5.51 8.36 -23.97
C ALA A 70 5.89 9.79 -24.35
N GLU A 71 7.14 9.99 -24.74
CA GLU A 71 7.72 11.29 -25.13
C GLU A 71 7.44 12.39 -24.09
N GLY A 72 7.53 12.05 -22.80
CA GLY A 72 7.26 12.98 -21.69
C GLY A 72 5.77 13.30 -21.46
N VAL A 73 4.86 12.59 -22.12
CA VAL A 73 3.41 12.76 -21.96
C VAL A 73 2.80 11.54 -21.26
N THR A 74 1.92 11.80 -20.29
CA THR A 74 1.17 10.74 -19.61
C THR A 74 -0.02 10.29 -20.47
N MET A 75 -0.04 9.01 -20.85
CA MET A 75 -1.08 8.46 -21.72
C MET A 75 -2.36 8.12 -20.95
N LEU A 76 -3.18 9.14 -20.68
CA LEU A 76 -4.44 9.02 -19.93
C LEU A 76 -5.51 8.13 -20.59
N SER A 77 -5.36 7.78 -21.86
CA SER A 77 -6.26 6.84 -22.55
C SER A 77 -5.89 5.37 -22.33
N CYS A 78 -4.74 5.07 -21.73
CA CYS A 78 -4.17 3.72 -21.63
C CYS A 78 -3.71 3.38 -20.21
N TRP A 79 -4.32 3.98 -19.19
CA TRP A 79 -4.03 3.69 -17.79
C TRP A 79 -4.95 2.60 -17.25
N GLU A 80 -4.44 1.86 -16.27
CA GLU A 80 -5.17 0.83 -15.55
C GLU A 80 -5.09 1.10 -14.05
N VAL A 81 -6.18 0.79 -13.33
CA VAL A 81 -6.26 0.96 -11.88
C VAL A 81 -6.77 -0.28 -11.20
N SER A 82 -6.14 -0.61 -10.07
CA SER A 82 -6.57 -1.67 -9.16
C SER A 82 -6.87 -1.07 -7.80
N ASN A 83 -7.97 -1.48 -7.17
CA ASN A 83 -8.31 -1.11 -5.80
C ASN A 83 -7.51 -1.89 -4.73
N ILE A 84 -6.31 -2.33 -5.11
CA ILE A 84 -5.36 -3.06 -4.28
C ILE A 84 -4.19 -2.11 -4.02
N GLY A 85 -3.91 -1.84 -2.76
CA GLY A 85 -2.78 -1.05 -2.29
C GLY A 85 -2.35 -1.53 -0.91
N ALA A 86 -1.49 -0.78 -0.23
CA ALA A 86 -1.00 -1.15 1.09
C ALA A 86 -2.12 -1.33 2.14
N ARG A 87 -3.26 -0.62 2.03
CA ARG A 87 -4.42 -0.83 2.90
C ARG A 87 -4.94 -2.27 2.88
N LYS A 88 -4.98 -2.91 1.70
CA LYS A 88 -5.39 -4.32 1.58
C LYS A 88 -4.40 -5.27 2.26
N LEU A 89 -3.12 -4.90 2.23
CA LEU A 89 -2.06 -5.61 2.94
C LEU A 89 -2.33 -5.53 4.46
N GLU A 90 -2.53 -4.34 4.99
CA GLU A 90 -2.83 -4.13 6.41
C GLU A 90 -4.12 -4.83 6.86
N ASP A 91 -5.21 -4.70 6.10
CA ASP A 91 -6.49 -5.36 6.38
C ASP A 91 -6.31 -6.88 6.49
N ARG A 92 -5.47 -7.45 5.61
CA ARG A 92 -5.17 -8.87 5.62
C ARG A 92 -4.30 -9.26 6.81
N VAL A 93 -3.33 -8.43 7.21
CA VAL A 93 -2.57 -8.63 8.45
C VAL A 93 -3.51 -8.60 9.65
N ARG A 94 -4.42 -7.61 9.74
CA ARG A 94 -5.43 -7.51 10.81
C ARG A 94 -6.28 -8.78 10.88
N GLU A 95 -6.79 -9.26 9.75
CA GLU A 95 -7.58 -10.49 9.70
C GLU A 95 -6.79 -11.72 10.20
N LEU A 96 -5.54 -11.86 9.77
CA LEU A 96 -4.70 -12.99 10.14
C LEU A 96 -4.26 -12.93 11.61
N LEU A 97 -3.98 -11.73 12.14
CA LEU A 97 -3.66 -11.52 13.55
C LEU A 97 -4.87 -11.80 14.45
N ARG A 98 -6.09 -11.42 14.04
CA ARG A 98 -7.31 -11.77 14.79
C ARG A 98 -7.48 -13.29 14.94
N LYS A 99 -7.10 -14.07 13.93
CA LYS A 99 -7.28 -15.53 13.92
C LYS A 99 -6.13 -16.29 14.58
N HIS A 100 -4.92 -15.76 14.53
CA HIS A 100 -3.71 -16.52 14.83
C HIS A 100 -2.67 -15.79 15.67
N GLY A 101 -2.83 -14.48 15.85
CA GLY A 101 -1.99 -13.68 16.74
C GLY A 101 -2.24 -14.09 18.19
N ARG A 102 -1.17 -14.05 18.98
CA ARG A 102 -1.21 -14.37 20.41
C ARG A 102 -0.40 -13.34 21.18
N ILE A 103 -0.75 -13.13 22.44
CA ILE A 103 -0.02 -12.25 23.34
C ILE A 103 0.65 -13.10 24.40
N GLU A 104 1.96 -12.96 24.51
CA GLU A 104 2.76 -13.54 25.57
C GLU A 104 2.84 -12.51 26.70
N LYS A 105 2.12 -12.80 27.78
CA LYS A 105 2.25 -12.11 29.07
C LYS A 105 3.28 -12.86 29.92
N TRP A 106 3.65 -12.29 31.06
CA TRP A 106 4.68 -12.82 31.96
C TRP A 106 4.62 -14.35 32.21
N ASN A 107 3.41 -14.94 32.31
CA ASN A 107 3.24 -16.37 32.61
C ASN A 107 2.38 -17.15 31.60
N GLU A 108 1.73 -16.49 30.63
CA GLU A 108 0.70 -17.12 29.80
C GLU A 108 0.68 -16.58 28.38
N VAL A 109 0.28 -17.43 27.44
CA VAL A 109 0.04 -17.04 26.05
C VAL A 109 -1.47 -17.01 25.81
N CYS A 110 -2.02 -15.82 25.63
CA CYS A 110 -3.45 -15.57 25.47
C CYS A 110 -3.79 -15.15 24.04
N GLU A 111 -5.07 -15.22 23.70
CA GLU A 111 -5.61 -14.57 22.49
C GLU A 111 -5.64 -13.04 22.67
N ILE A 112 -5.62 -12.31 21.55
CA ILE A 112 -5.64 -10.84 21.54
C ILE A 112 -7.02 -10.35 21.99
N LYS A 113 -7.09 -9.57 23.07
CA LYS A 113 -8.32 -8.94 23.55
C LYS A 113 -8.52 -7.56 22.93
N ASP A 114 -9.71 -6.97 23.08
CA ASP A 114 -10.02 -5.66 22.53
C ASP A 114 -9.14 -4.53 23.10
N GLU A 115 -8.75 -4.63 24.37
CA GLU A 115 -7.80 -3.69 25.01
C GLU A 115 -6.43 -3.72 24.31
N ASP A 116 -5.96 -4.92 23.95
CA ASP A 116 -4.69 -5.09 23.25
C ASP A 116 -4.78 -4.57 21.81
N TRP A 117 -5.95 -4.67 21.16
CA TRP A 117 -6.19 -4.09 19.83
C TRP A 117 -6.08 -2.57 19.81
N ASN A 118 -6.57 -1.89 20.86
CA ASN A 118 -6.41 -0.45 20.97
C ASN A 118 -4.93 -0.06 21.02
N LEU A 119 -4.12 -0.78 21.80
CA LEU A 119 -2.68 -0.55 21.87
C LEU A 119 -1.98 -0.84 20.53
N ILE A 120 -2.40 -1.88 19.82
CA ILE A 120 -1.85 -2.24 18.49
C ILE A 120 -2.09 -1.13 17.47
N GLU A 121 -3.30 -0.56 17.44
CA GLU A 121 -3.66 0.51 16.51
C GLU A 121 -3.04 1.85 16.94
N GLU A 122 -3.04 2.20 18.23
CA GLU A 122 -2.39 3.43 18.73
C GLU A 122 -0.88 3.44 18.45
N ALA A 123 -0.23 2.28 18.52
CA ALA A 123 1.20 2.13 18.24
C ALA A 123 1.52 1.86 16.75
N ASN A 124 0.54 1.87 15.85
CA ASN A 124 0.71 1.56 14.41
C ASN A 124 1.47 0.25 14.14
N ILE A 125 1.30 -0.76 14.99
CA ILE A 125 2.06 -2.02 14.90
C ILE A 125 1.75 -2.77 13.60
N ILE A 126 0.54 -2.59 13.04
CA ILE A 126 0.15 -3.23 11.77
C ILE A 126 1.01 -2.73 10.61
N GLU A 127 1.24 -1.42 10.51
CA GLU A 127 2.11 -0.84 9.50
C GLU A 127 3.55 -1.33 9.70
N ASP A 128 4.01 -1.35 10.95
CA ASP A 128 5.32 -1.86 11.34
C ASP A 128 5.53 -3.33 10.93
N ILE A 129 4.49 -4.17 11.08
CA ILE A 129 4.46 -5.54 10.58
C ILE A 129 4.62 -5.58 9.06
N CYS A 130 3.84 -4.76 8.34
CA CYS A 130 3.86 -4.69 6.88
C CYS A 130 5.23 -4.25 6.34
N VAL A 131 5.86 -3.26 6.97
CA VAL A 131 7.13 -2.68 6.48
C VAL A 131 8.32 -3.56 6.84
N ARG A 132 8.37 -4.08 8.07
CA ARG A 132 9.59 -4.71 8.62
C ARG A 132 9.62 -6.22 8.50
N PHE A 133 8.45 -6.86 8.47
CA PHE A 133 8.33 -8.30 8.66
C PHE A 133 7.68 -9.04 7.50
N VAL A 134 6.83 -8.37 6.72
CA VAL A 134 6.25 -8.93 5.50
C VAL A 134 7.29 -8.91 4.37
N TYR A 135 7.33 -10.00 3.60
CA TYR A 135 8.25 -10.11 2.47
C TYR A 135 7.61 -10.88 1.30
N CYS A 136 8.06 -10.57 0.09
CA CYS A 136 7.64 -11.28 -1.12
C CYS A 136 8.32 -12.64 -1.20
N SER A 137 7.54 -13.72 -1.24
CA SER A 137 8.07 -15.06 -1.42
C SER A 137 8.09 -15.49 -2.89
N PRO A 138 8.94 -16.46 -3.28
CA PRO A 138 8.91 -17.05 -4.62
C PRO A 138 7.51 -17.57 -4.98
N PHE A 139 7.17 -17.44 -6.26
CA PHE A 139 5.84 -17.75 -6.79
C PHE A 139 5.38 -19.17 -6.44
N GLU A 140 6.23 -20.18 -6.65
CA GLU A 140 5.97 -21.58 -6.32
C GLU A 140 5.61 -21.78 -4.84
N ARG A 141 6.36 -21.10 -3.96
CA ARG A 141 6.13 -21.13 -2.52
C ARG A 141 4.78 -20.50 -2.17
N GLY A 142 4.38 -19.45 -2.87
CA GLY A 142 3.08 -18.80 -2.71
C GLY A 142 1.93 -19.71 -3.15
N GLN A 143 2.10 -20.37 -4.30
CA GLN A 143 1.12 -21.31 -4.87
C GLN A 143 0.91 -22.55 -3.98
N ALA A 144 1.98 -23.11 -3.41
CA ALA A 144 1.88 -24.23 -2.48
C ALA A 144 1.11 -23.86 -1.19
N ILE A 145 1.32 -22.65 -0.67
CA ILE A 145 0.53 -22.16 0.46
C ILE A 145 -0.94 -21.91 0.07
N GLN A 146 -1.20 -21.45 -1.15
CA GLN A 146 -2.57 -21.26 -1.64
C GLN A 146 -3.36 -22.57 -1.71
N SER A 147 -2.71 -23.65 -2.13
CA SER A 147 -3.36 -24.95 -2.30
C SER A 147 -3.47 -25.74 -0.99
N GLN A 148 -2.43 -25.70 -0.15
CA GLN A 148 -2.29 -26.59 1.02
C GLN A 148 -2.27 -25.84 2.37
N GLY A 149 -2.38 -24.51 2.37
CA GLY A 149 -2.40 -23.70 3.60
C GLY A 149 -1.10 -23.80 4.39
N ALA A 150 -1.22 -23.93 5.72
CA ALA A 150 -0.07 -24.06 6.61
C ALA A 150 0.68 -25.40 6.44
N GLU A 151 0.03 -26.43 5.90
CA GLU A 151 0.55 -27.80 5.76
C GLU A 151 1.27 -28.05 4.42
N HIS A 152 1.67 -26.98 3.73
CA HIS A 152 2.38 -27.00 2.44
C HIS A 152 3.73 -27.73 2.37
N GLY A 153 4.17 -28.42 3.44
CA GLY A 153 5.40 -29.23 3.46
C GLY A 153 6.73 -28.49 3.33
N LEU A 154 6.70 -27.16 3.14
CA LEU A 154 7.90 -26.32 3.04
C LEU A 154 8.38 -25.87 4.43
N PRO A 155 9.68 -25.55 4.61
CA PRO A 155 10.24 -25.25 5.91
C PRO A 155 9.45 -24.16 6.64
N PRO A 156 9.13 -24.36 7.94
CA PRO A 156 8.30 -23.44 8.69
C PRO A 156 9.01 -22.09 8.84
N ILE A 157 8.21 -21.03 8.75
CA ILE A 157 8.72 -19.66 8.88
C ILE A 157 8.73 -19.30 10.37
N LYS A 158 9.88 -18.80 10.86
CA LYS A 158 10.03 -18.38 12.26
C LYS A 158 9.02 -17.28 12.61
N SER A 159 8.35 -17.42 13.76
CA SER A 159 7.50 -16.39 14.35
C SER A 159 8.35 -15.24 14.89
N VAL A 160 7.72 -14.06 15.00
CA VAL A 160 8.35 -12.84 15.52
C VAL A 160 7.63 -12.43 16.80
N LYS A 161 8.38 -11.92 17.77
CA LYS A 161 7.85 -11.30 18.97
C LYS A 161 8.02 -9.78 18.85
N LEU A 162 6.93 -9.03 19.01
CA LEU A 162 6.93 -7.56 18.99
C LEU A 162 6.57 -7.04 20.38
N PRO A 163 7.22 -5.99 20.88
CA PRO A 163 6.85 -5.39 22.16
C PRO A 163 5.47 -4.73 22.05
N LEU A 164 4.61 -4.97 23.04
CA LEU A 164 3.30 -4.36 23.20
C LEU A 164 3.19 -3.86 24.65
N GLY A 165 3.77 -2.69 24.92
CA GLY A 165 3.89 -2.16 26.28
C GLY A 165 4.74 -3.06 27.17
N ALA A 166 4.12 -3.69 28.16
CA ALA A 166 4.78 -4.66 29.06
C ALA A 166 4.74 -6.12 28.55
N ASP A 167 3.91 -6.40 27.54
CA ASP A 167 3.69 -7.73 26.99
C ASP A 167 4.34 -7.87 25.59
N PHE A 168 4.30 -9.07 25.00
CA PHE A 168 4.78 -9.33 23.64
C PHE A 168 3.70 -9.87 22.71
N LEU A 169 3.54 -9.24 21.54
CA LEU A 169 2.72 -9.76 20.45
C LEU A 169 3.51 -10.82 19.66
N LEU A 170 3.01 -12.06 19.67
CA LEU A 170 3.52 -13.16 18.88
C LEU A 170 2.85 -13.16 17.50
N VAL A 171 3.64 -12.82 16.47
CA VAL A 171 3.21 -12.86 15.08
C VAL A 171 3.66 -14.17 14.43
N PRO A 172 2.74 -15.07 14.04
CA PRO A 172 3.10 -16.31 13.38
C PRO A 172 3.81 -16.05 12.05
N GLY A 173 4.81 -16.88 11.74
CA GLY A 173 5.65 -16.68 10.56
C GLY A 173 4.89 -16.71 9.22
N PHE A 174 3.75 -17.41 9.15
CA PHE A 174 2.91 -17.44 7.95
C PHE A 174 2.15 -16.14 7.72
N VAL A 175 1.83 -15.37 8.77
CA VAL A 175 1.16 -14.06 8.63
C VAL A 175 2.00 -13.15 7.75
N ARG A 176 3.31 -13.20 7.92
CA ARG A 176 4.30 -12.43 7.16
C ARG A 176 4.38 -12.75 5.66
N LYS A 177 3.79 -13.87 5.24
CA LYS A 177 3.86 -14.37 3.84
C LYS A 177 2.50 -14.39 3.17
N LEU A 178 1.44 -14.67 3.93
CA LEU A 178 0.06 -14.84 3.42
C LEU A 178 -0.67 -13.52 3.13
N VAL A 179 0.00 -12.39 3.33
CA VAL A 179 -0.62 -11.08 3.16
C VAL A 179 -0.94 -10.77 1.70
N TRP A 180 -0.10 -11.21 0.77
CA TRP A 180 -0.31 -11.04 -0.67
C TRP A 180 -0.90 -12.30 -1.33
N CYS A 181 -2.08 -12.70 -0.87
CA CYS A 181 -2.75 -13.87 -1.42
C CYS A 181 -4.24 -13.57 -1.68
N PRO A 182 -4.59 -12.99 -2.85
CA PRO A 182 -5.98 -12.74 -3.17
C PRO A 182 -6.73 -14.08 -3.34
N PRO A 183 -7.95 -14.23 -2.80
CA PRO A 183 -8.83 -15.33 -3.17
C PRO A 183 -9.27 -15.13 -4.62
N ARG A 184 -8.50 -15.68 -5.57
CA ARG A 184 -8.70 -15.57 -7.04
C ARG A 184 -9.04 -14.14 -7.48
N CYS A 185 -8.03 -13.38 -7.92
CA CYS A 185 -8.30 -12.23 -8.79
C CYS A 185 -9.11 -12.72 -10.01
N ARG A 186 -10.44 -12.57 -9.97
CA ARG A 186 -11.20 -12.43 -11.21
C ARG A 186 -10.71 -11.13 -11.77
N SER A 187 -9.99 -11.19 -12.89
CA SER A 187 -9.82 -10.08 -13.80
C SER A 187 -11.19 -9.42 -13.95
N THR A 188 -11.40 -8.28 -13.30
CA THR A 188 -12.49 -7.38 -13.63
C THR A 188 -12.27 -7.08 -15.10
N LYS A 189 -13.23 -7.47 -15.95
CA LYS A 189 -13.13 -7.33 -17.39
C LYS A 189 -12.68 -5.91 -17.70
N VAL A 190 -11.52 -5.79 -18.36
CA VAL A 190 -11.15 -4.61 -19.13
C VAL A 190 -12.36 -4.29 -19.99
N TYR A 191 -12.99 -3.14 -19.76
CA TYR A 191 -14.06 -2.64 -20.62
C TYR A 191 -13.39 -2.34 -21.96
N ASN A 192 -13.46 -3.29 -22.88
CA ASN A 192 -12.90 -3.16 -24.21
C ASN A 192 -13.80 -2.21 -25.01
N SER A 193 -13.59 -0.91 -24.87
CA SER A 193 -14.17 0.10 -25.77
C SER A 193 -13.40 0.10 -27.09
N ARG A 194 -13.57 -0.98 -27.87
CA ARG A 194 -13.33 -0.98 -29.32
C ARG A 194 -14.49 -1.70 -29.98
N ASN A 195 -15.48 -0.91 -30.36
CA ASN A 195 -16.40 -1.14 -31.47
C ASN A 195 -17.05 0.21 -31.77
N VAL A 196 -16.35 1.01 -32.57
CA VAL A 196 -16.96 2.03 -33.42
C VAL A 196 -16.34 1.78 -34.79
N ASP A 197 -16.98 0.88 -35.53
CA ASP A 197 -17.08 0.97 -36.99
C ASP A 197 -18.42 1.66 -37.29
#